data_AF-A0A9X9LNF0-F1
#
_entry.id   AF-A0A9X9LNF0-F1
#
_cell.length_a   1.000
_cell.length_b   1.000
_cell.length_c   1.000
_cell.angle_alpha   90.00
_cell.angle_beta   90.00
_cell.angle_gamma   90.00
#
_symmetry.space_group_name_H-M   'P 1'
#
loop_
_entity.id
_entity.type
_entity.pdbx_description
1 polymer ?
#
loop_
_entity_poly.entity_id
_entity_poly.type
_entity_poly.pdbx_seq_one_letter_code
_entity_poly.pdbx_strand_id
1 'polypeptide(L)'
;MEPTSTPPRGGRVPWLDLLLAVSLLTFWNPPTTAQVTVESVPPSAAEGKDVRLQVHNLPGDTARLDWFKGATGEVIRRIVSYIV
;
A
#
# COMPACT_ATOMS: atom_id res chain seq x y z
N MET A 1 58.59 29.56 11.92
CA MET A 1 57.91 28.27 12.19
C MET A 1 56.50 28.44 11.64
N GLU A 2 56.13 27.64 10.65
CA GLU A 2 54.86 27.78 9.92
C GLU A 2 53.85 26.76 10.47
N PRO A 3 52.69 27.18 11.04
CA PRO A 3 51.68 26.24 11.50
C PRO A 3 50.90 25.66 10.31
N THR A 4 51.15 24.39 10.01
CA THR A 4 50.34 23.58 9.08
C THR A 4 48.89 23.52 9.54
N SER A 5 48.04 24.39 8.99
CA SER A 5 46.60 24.37 9.18
C SER A 5 45.97 23.21 8.41
N THR A 6 45.74 22.07 9.07
CA THR A 6 44.85 21.03 8.56
C THR A 6 43.40 21.49 8.73
N PRO A 7 42.53 21.38 7.70
CA PRO A 7 41.15 21.81 7.83
C PRO A 7 40.40 20.82 8.73
N PRO A 8 39.41 21.29 9.50
CA PRO A 8 38.62 20.42 10.36
C PRO A 8 37.88 19.43 9.45
N ARG A 9 38.08 18.13 9.67
CA ARG A 9 37.30 17.06 9.06
C ARG A 9 35.84 17.27 9.44
N GLY A 10 35.11 17.95 8.55
CA GLY A 10 33.77 18.46 8.78
C GLY A 10 32.81 17.35 9.20
N GLY A 11 32.06 17.60 10.27
CA GLY A 11 30.99 16.75 10.80
C GLY A 11 29.77 16.69 9.88
N ARG A 12 29.95 16.11 8.68
CA ARG A 12 28.87 15.79 7.73
C ARG A 12 28.49 14.30 7.72
N VAL A 13 28.92 13.57 8.74
CA VAL A 13 28.69 12.13 8.90
C VAL A 13 27.38 11.81 9.64
N PRO A 14 26.93 12.55 10.68
CA PRO A 14 25.74 12.16 11.43
C PRO A 14 24.44 12.18 10.62
N TRP A 15 24.31 13.13 9.68
CA TRP A 15 23.06 13.30 8.93
C TRP A 15 22.93 12.29 7.80
N LEU A 16 24.03 11.98 7.11
CA LEU A 16 24.01 10.99 6.04
C LEU A 16 23.74 9.58 6.60
N ASP A 17 24.37 9.24 7.72
CA ASP A 17 24.14 7.96 8.40
C ASP A 17 22.71 7.86 8.94
N LEU A 18 22.16 8.97 9.47
CA LEU A 18 20.76 9.02 9.90
C LEU A 18 19.79 8.84 8.71
N LEU A 19 20.03 9.52 7.59
CA LEU A 19 19.21 9.36 6.38
C LEU A 19 19.30 7.94 5.82
N LEU A 20 20.49 7.34 5.86
CA LEU A 20 20.70 5.95 5.45
C LEU A 20 19.92 5.00 6.36
N ALA A 21 19.95 5.22 7.67
CA ALA A 21 19.20 4.45 8.64
C ALA A 21 17.67 4.59 8.46
N VAL A 22 17.16 5.81 8.23
CA VAL A 22 15.74 6.05 7.92
C VAL A 22 15.35 5.35 6.61
N SER A 23 16.19 5.43 5.58
CA SER A 23 15.95 4.75 4.31
C SER A 23 15.92 3.23 4.47
N LEU A 24 16.89 2.64 5.18
CA LEU A 24 16.90 1.21 5.49
C LEU A 24 15.67 0.81 6.29
N LEU A 25 15.23 1.63 7.25
CA LEU A 25 14.06 1.35 8.06
C LEU A 25 12.77 1.34 7.23
N THR A 26 12.59 2.31 6.32
CA THR A 26 11.45 2.32 5.39
C THR A 26 11.50 1.19 4.36
N PHE A 27 12.70 0.73 4.00
CA PHE A 27 12.89 -0.37 3.07
C PHE A 27 12.65 -1.74 3.74
N TRP A 28 13.11 -1.90 4.98
CA TRP A 28 12.97 -3.14 5.76
C TRP A 28 11.64 -3.27 6.49
N ASN A 29 10.94 -2.16 6.70
CA ASN A 29 9.56 -2.16 7.17
C ASN A 29 8.66 -1.84 5.97
N PRO A 30 8.40 -2.84 5.07
CA PRO A 30 7.41 -2.62 4.04
C PRO A 30 6.14 -2.16 4.76
N PRO A 31 5.52 -1.05 4.34
CA PRO A 31 4.32 -0.57 4.98
C PRO A 31 3.36 -1.75 5.05
N THR A 32 2.94 -2.10 6.26
CA THR A 32 1.92 -3.14 6.49
C THR A 32 0.61 -2.55 5.98
N THR A 33 0.53 -2.44 4.66
CA THR A 33 -0.66 -2.02 3.95
C THR A 33 -1.60 -3.17 4.17
N ALA A 34 -2.60 -2.95 5.01
CA ALA A 34 -3.63 -3.94 5.26
C ALA A 34 -4.16 -4.37 3.89
N GLN A 35 -4.06 -5.67 3.59
CA GLN A 35 -4.50 -6.21 2.31
C GLN A 35 -5.99 -5.88 2.14
N VAL A 36 -6.36 -5.45 0.93
CA VAL A 36 -7.77 -5.21 0.61
C VAL A 36 -8.48 -6.55 0.68
N THR A 37 -9.43 -6.67 1.59
CA THR A 37 -10.19 -7.91 1.81
C THR A 37 -11.62 -7.69 1.36
N VAL A 38 -12.18 -8.68 0.67
CA VAL A 38 -13.61 -8.69 0.30
C VAL A 38 -14.29 -9.80 1.07
N GLU A 39 -15.33 -9.44 1.82
CA GLU A 39 -16.15 -10.39 2.58
C GLU A 39 -17.58 -10.42 2.03
N SER A 40 -18.19 -11.60 1.99
CA SER A 40 -19.61 -11.75 1.66
C SER A 40 -20.47 -11.76 2.93
N VAL A 41 -21.52 -10.96 2.93
CA VAL A 41 -22.49 -10.85 4.02
C VAL A 41 -23.91 -11.02 3.45
N PRO A 42 -24.58 -12.16 3.70
CA PRO A 42 -24.10 -13.35 4.42
C PRO A 42 -23.02 -14.12 3.64
N PRO A 43 -22.22 -14.99 4.29
CA PRO A 43 -21.15 -15.76 3.64
C PRO A 43 -21.65 -16.65 2.50
N SER A 44 -22.88 -17.11 2.62
CA SER A 44 -23.61 -17.88 1.60
C SER A 44 -25.07 -17.46 1.60
N ALA A 45 -25.68 -17.45 0.42
CA ALA A 45 -27.10 -17.17 0.24
C ALA A 45 -27.77 -18.31 -0.52
N ALA A 46 -29.01 -18.61 -0.13
CA ALA A 46 -29.88 -19.47 -0.91
C ALA A 46 -30.24 -18.83 -2.25
N GLU A 47 -30.63 -19.64 -3.23
CA GLU A 47 -31.09 -19.14 -4.53
C GLU A 47 -32.24 -18.13 -4.35
N GLY A 48 -32.16 -17.01 -5.08
CA GLY A 48 -33.13 -15.91 -5.00
C GLY A 48 -32.97 -15.00 -3.78
N LYS A 49 -31.88 -15.09 -3.03
CA LYS A 49 -31.53 -14.17 -1.94
C LYS A 49 -30.32 -13.32 -2.30
N ASP A 50 -30.25 -12.14 -1.69
CA ASP A 50 -29.18 -11.18 -1.92
C ASP A 50 -27.97 -11.44 -1.02
N VAL A 51 -26.78 -11.14 -1.55
CA VAL A 51 -25.52 -11.09 -0.81
C VAL A 51 -24.90 -9.71 -1.00
N ARG A 52 -24.40 -9.14 0.09
CA ARG A 52 -23.60 -7.92 0.04
C ARG A 52 -22.12 -8.27 0.08
N LEU A 53 -21.34 -7.70 -0.82
CA LEU A 53 -19.88 -7.78 -0.79
C LEU A 53 -19.34 -6.53 -0.10
N GLN A 54 -18.64 -6.72 1.02
CA GLN A 54 -18.05 -5.64 1.80
C GLN A 54 -16.53 -5.61 1.54
N VAL A 55 -16.04 -4.45 1.15
CA VAL A 55 -14.61 -4.22 0.90
C VAL A 55 -14.01 -3.54 2.13
N HIS A 56 -12.96 -4.13 2.66
CA HIS A 56 -12.22 -3.65 3.83
C HIS A 56 -10.81 -3.21 3.43
N ASN A 57 -10.22 -2.32 4.24
CA ASN A 57 -8.86 -1.83 4.07
C ASN A 57 -8.60 -1.19 2.70
N LEU A 58 -9.61 -0.55 2.12
CA LEU A 58 -9.48 0.11 0.83
C LEU A 58 -8.50 1.30 0.94
N PRO A 59 -7.50 1.41 0.04
CA PRO A 59 -6.63 2.57 -0.01
C PRO A 59 -7.44 3.85 -0.23
N GLY A 60 -7.12 4.91 0.50
CA GLY A 60 -7.85 6.19 0.43
C GLY A 60 -7.76 6.90 -0.93
N ASP A 61 -6.81 6.49 -1.78
CA ASP A 61 -6.60 6.97 -3.15
C ASP A 61 -7.32 6.13 -4.22
N THR A 62 -8.20 5.20 -3.81
CA THR A 62 -8.97 4.39 -4.75
C THR A 62 -10.02 5.23 -5.46
N ALA A 63 -9.90 5.36 -6.79
CA ALA A 63 -10.87 6.10 -7.62
C ALA A 63 -12.08 5.25 -8.05
N ARG A 64 -11.94 3.92 -8.12
CA ARG A 64 -12.96 3.02 -8.66
C ARG A 64 -12.80 1.60 -8.14
N LEU A 65 -13.93 0.91 -8.02
CA LEU A 65 -14.05 -0.52 -7.77
C LEU A 65 -14.75 -1.20 -8.95
N ASP A 66 -14.08 -2.15 -9.60
CA ASP A 66 -14.64 -2.98 -10.66
C ASP A 66 -14.85 -4.42 -10.15
N TRP A 67 -16.05 -4.95 -10.34
CA TRP A 67 -16.42 -6.31 -9.95
C TRP A 67 -16.50 -7.21 -11.17
N PHE A 68 -15.86 -8.39 -11.11
CA PHE A 68 -15.79 -9.34 -12.20
C PHE A 68 -16.35 -10.70 -11.79
N LYS A 69 -16.89 -11.43 -12.77
CA LYS A 69 -17.38 -12.80 -12.57
C LYS A 69 -16.22 -13.79 -12.67
N GLY A 70 -15.92 -14.44 -11.55
CA GLY A 70 -14.82 -15.41 -11.43
C GLY A 70 -13.48 -14.74 -11.15
N ALA A 71 -12.39 -15.48 -11.30
CA ALA A 71 -11.05 -15.00 -10.94
C ALA A 71 -10.36 -14.12 -12.00
N THR A 72 -10.97 -13.93 -13.17
CA THR A 72 -10.34 -13.26 -14.31
C THR A 72 -10.85 -11.83 -14.47
N GLY A 73 -9.93 -10.86 -14.55
CA GLY A 73 -10.21 -9.44 -14.79
C GLY A 73 -10.54 -9.08 -16.24
N GLU A 74 -11.12 -10.00 -17.01
CA GLU A 74 -11.55 -9.73 -18.39
C GLU A 74 -12.72 -8.74 -18.39
N VAL A 75 -12.67 -7.72 -19.23
CA VAL A 75 -13.73 -6.70 -19.33
C VAL A 75 -15.10 -7.32 -19.64
N ILE A 76 -15.13 -8.39 -20.44
CA ILE A 76 -16.34 -9.13 -20.80
C ILE A 76 -17.01 -9.77 -19.56
N ARG A 77 -16.24 -10.04 -18.50
CA ARG A 77 -16.72 -10.64 -17.25
C ARG A 77 -17.09 -9.60 -16.19
N ARG A 78 -16.97 -8.30 -16.49
CA ARG A 78 -17.30 -7.25 -15.51
C ARG A 78 -18.81 -7.23 -15.23
N ILE A 79 -19.16 -7.30 -13.95
CA ILE A 79 -20.53 -7.25 -13.44
C ILE A 79 -20.94 -5.79 -13.23
N VAL A 80 -20.11 -5.03 -12.51
CA VAL A 80 -20.42 -3.64 -12.14
C VAL A 80 -19.15 -2.85 -11.86
N SER A 81 -19.24 -1.54 -12.05
CA SER A 81 -18.17 -0.57 -11.81
C SER A 81 -18.72 0.55 -10.91
N TYR A 82 -18.03 0.86 -9.83
CA TYR A 82 -18.40 1.90 -8.88
C TYR A 82 -17.29 2.94 -8.80
N ILE A 83 -17.63 4.20 -8.98
CA ILE A 83 -16.74 5.34 -8.69
C ILE A 83 -16.83 5.60 -7.19
N VAL A 84 -15.68 5.72 -6.53
CA VAL A 84 -15.56 5.98 -5.09
C VAL A 84 -15.53 7.48 -4.82
#